data_AF-Q8R8I2-F1
#
_entry.id   AF-Q8R8I2-F1
#
_cell.length_a   1.000
_cell.length_b   1.000
_cell.length_c   1.000
_cell.angle_alpha   90.00
_cell.angle_beta   90.00
_cell.angle_gamma   90.00
#
_symmetry.space_group_name_H-M   'P 1'
#
loop_
_entity.id
_entity.type
_entity.pdbx_description
1 polymer ?
#
loop_
_entity_poly.entity_id
_entity_poly.type
_entity_poly.pdbx_seq_one_letter_code
_entity_poly.pdbx_strand_id
1 'polypeptide(L)'
;MKLILSNDVKNFLKNSILTEQDLINKMNELFTEYPKVYTFISAEIVKDNKVFGIDYATSDNMKDIECIYVHEINTDPNAMTIREYIEKMKKEKAETR
;
A
#
# COMPACT_ATOMS: atom_id res chain seq x y z
N MET A 1 -7.41 -1.06 -20.57
CA MET A 1 -7.22 -1.56 -19.20
C MET A 1 -8.08 -0.71 -18.29
N LYS A 2 -9.04 -1.31 -17.60
CA LYS A 2 -9.84 -0.61 -16.59
C LYS A 2 -9.37 -1.03 -15.20
N LEU A 3 -9.62 -0.14 -14.24
CA LEU A 3 -9.47 -0.47 -12.82
C LEU A 3 -10.76 -1.12 -12.32
N ILE A 4 -10.64 -2.26 -11.66
CA ILE A 4 -11.70 -2.93 -10.91
C ILE A 4 -11.34 -2.79 -9.43
N LEU A 5 -12.32 -2.43 -8.60
CA LEU A 5 -12.12 -2.31 -7.15
C LEU A 5 -12.77 -3.48 -6.44
N SER A 6 -12.03 -4.12 -5.52
CA SER A 6 -12.62 -5.07 -4.59
C SER A 6 -13.64 -4.38 -3.68
N ASN A 7 -14.54 -5.16 -3.07
CA ASN A 7 -15.56 -4.61 -2.18
C ASN A 7 -14.94 -3.92 -0.95
N ASP A 8 -13.82 -4.45 -0.44
CA ASP A 8 -13.12 -3.87 0.70
C ASP A 8 -12.50 -2.53 0.34
N VAL A 9 -11.90 -2.42 -0.86
CA VAL A 9 -11.38 -1.14 -1.37
C VAL A 9 -12.50 -0.13 -1.57
N LYS A 10 -13.63 -0.53 -2.17
CA LYS A 10 -14.81 0.36 -2.29
C LYS A 10 -15.30 0.86 -0.94
N ASN A 11 -15.30 0.00 0.07
CA ASN A 11 -15.73 0.37 1.42
C ASN A 11 -14.72 1.30 2.10
N PHE A 12 -13.42 1.06 1.94
CA PHE A 12 -12.37 1.93 2.42
C PHE A 12 -12.49 3.35 1.86
N LEU A 13 -12.70 3.48 0.54
CA LEU A 13 -12.79 4.77 -0.14
C LEU A 13 -13.97 5.64 0.34
N LYS A 14 -15.05 5.07 0.87
CA LYS A 14 -16.21 5.85 1.36
C LYS A 14 -15.86 6.82 2.49
N ASN A 15 -14.84 6.50 3.29
CA ASN A 15 -14.43 7.30 4.46
C ASN A 15 -12.94 7.70 4.37
N SER A 16 -12.35 7.65 3.18
CA SER A 16 -10.94 7.96 2.97
C SER A 16 -10.76 9.27 2.22
N ILE A 17 -9.60 9.91 2.39
CA ILE A 17 -9.16 11.02 1.54
C ILE A 17 -8.70 10.54 0.16
N LEU A 18 -8.39 9.25 0.03
CA LEU A 18 -8.13 8.62 -1.26
C LEU A 18 -9.41 8.53 -2.07
N THR A 19 -9.28 8.78 -3.36
CA THR A 19 -10.36 8.68 -4.35
C THR A 19 -10.06 7.55 -5.33
N GLU A 20 -11.09 7.08 -6.04
CA GLU A 20 -10.90 6.13 -7.14
C GLU A 20 -9.96 6.66 -8.22
N GLN A 21 -9.97 7.98 -8.48
CA GLN A 21 -9.08 8.61 -9.45
C GLN A 21 -7.61 8.52 -9.02
N ASP A 22 -7.30 8.59 -7.72
CA ASP A 22 -5.93 8.41 -7.22
C ASP A 22 -5.42 7.00 -7.52
N LEU A 23 -6.29 5.98 -7.34
CA LEU A 23 -5.97 4.60 -7.68
C LEU A 23 -5.78 4.41 -9.19
N ILE A 24 -6.64 5.00 -10.02
CA ILE A 24 -6.50 4.95 -11.48
C ILE A 24 -5.17 5.57 -11.94
N ASN A 25 -4.83 6.74 -11.40
CA ASN A 25 -3.57 7.41 -11.71
C ASN A 25 -2.38 6.53 -11.34
N LYS A 26 -2.41 5.91 -10.16
CA LYS A 26 -1.34 5.03 -9.70
C LYS A 26 -1.25 3.74 -10.51
N MET A 27 -2.38 3.15 -10.89
CA MET A 27 -2.42 2.01 -11.80
C MET A 27 -1.75 2.34 -13.15
N ASN A 28 -2.07 3.49 -13.74
CA ASN A 28 -1.49 3.90 -15.03
C ASN A 28 0.00 4.23 -14.94
N GLU A 29 0.50 4.65 -13.76
CA GLU A 29 1.94 4.79 -13.49
C GLU A 29 2.65 3.42 -13.51
N LEU A 30 2.03 2.40 -12.90
CA LEU A 30 2.63 1.08 -12.72
C LEU A 30 2.49 0.18 -13.96
N PHE A 31 1.40 0.34 -14.69
CA PHE A 31 1.04 -0.48 -15.85
C PHE A 31 0.89 0.43 -17.08
N THR A 32 1.93 0.50 -17.91
CA THR A 32 1.85 1.18 -19.22
C THR A 32 1.09 0.34 -20.26
N GLU A 33 1.16 -0.98 -20.12
CA GLU A 33 0.41 -1.96 -20.91
C GLU A 33 -0.09 -3.11 -20.02
N TYR A 34 -1.02 -3.90 -20.54
CA TYR A 34 -1.53 -5.05 -19.81
C TYR A 34 -0.48 -6.17 -19.71
N PRO A 35 -0.15 -6.69 -18.51
CA PRO A 35 0.84 -7.75 -18.36
C PRO A 35 0.46 -9.04 -19.08
N LYS A 36 1.43 -9.70 -19.73
CA LYS A 36 1.19 -10.99 -20.44
C LYS A 36 1.00 -12.19 -19.52
N VAL A 37 1.40 -12.06 -18.27
CA VAL A 37 1.31 -13.09 -17.23
C VAL A 37 0.65 -12.50 -15.99
N TYR A 38 0.10 -13.36 -15.15
CA TYR A 38 -0.44 -12.93 -13.87
C TYR A 38 0.61 -12.10 -13.11
N THR A 39 0.22 -10.90 -12.71
CA THR A 39 1.12 -9.93 -12.10
C THR A 39 0.45 -9.33 -10.88
N PHE A 40 1.22 -9.25 -9.79
CA PHE A 40 0.82 -8.63 -8.52
C PHE A 40 1.84 -7.54 -8.17
N ILE A 41 1.38 -6.35 -7.80
CA ILE A 41 2.23 -5.20 -7.46
C ILE A 41 1.70 -4.53 -6.19
N SER A 42 2.55 -4.42 -5.18
CA SER A 42 2.34 -3.54 -4.04
C SER A 42 2.98 -2.18 -4.31
N ALA A 43 2.27 -1.11 -3.97
CA ALA A 43 2.72 0.26 -4.15
C ALA A 43 2.23 1.16 -3.01
N GLU A 44 2.68 2.42 -3.05
CA GLU A 44 2.26 3.44 -2.09
C GLU A 44 1.71 4.67 -2.80
N ILE A 45 0.70 5.31 -2.20
CA ILE A 45 0.22 6.65 -2.56
C ILE A 45 0.40 7.57 -1.35
N VAL A 46 1.01 8.73 -1.58
CA VAL A 46 1.11 9.80 -0.58
C VAL A 46 0.06 10.86 -0.90
N LYS A 47 -0.81 11.19 0.07
CA LYS A 47 -1.84 12.22 -0.07
C LYS A 47 -2.11 12.89 1.28
N ASP A 48 -2.14 14.22 1.30
CA ASP A 48 -2.34 15.03 2.51
C ASP A 48 -1.51 14.57 3.72
N ASN A 49 -0.20 14.36 3.51
CA ASN A 49 0.76 13.86 4.49
C ASN A 49 0.47 12.46 5.08
N LYS A 50 -0.46 11.71 4.49
CA LYS A 50 -0.70 10.31 4.79
C LYS A 50 -0.11 9.43 3.69
N VAL A 51 0.35 8.25 4.09
CA VAL A 51 0.84 7.22 3.17
C VAL A 51 -0.16 6.07 3.18
N PHE A 52 -0.50 5.58 2.00
CA PHE A 52 -1.43 4.47 1.82
C PHE A 52 -0.74 3.35 1.05
N GLY A 53 -0.74 2.15 1.63
CA GLY A 53 -0.29 0.93 0.95
C GLY A 53 -1.42 0.37 0.12
N ILE A 54 -1.13 0.04 -1.13
CA ILE A 54 -2.11 -0.47 -2.10
C ILE A 54 -1.55 -1.69 -2.83
N ASP A 55 -2.44 -2.63 -3.14
CA ASP A 55 -2.09 -3.83 -3.90
C ASP A 55 -2.93 -3.93 -5.18
N TYR A 56 -2.26 -4.16 -6.30
CA TYR A 56 -2.85 -4.42 -7.59
C TYR A 56 -2.56 -5.84 -8.07
N ALA A 57 -3.52 -6.44 -8.78
CA ALA A 57 -3.34 -7.69 -9.49
C ALA A 57 -3.99 -7.64 -10.88
N THR A 58 -3.45 -8.40 -11.84
CA THR A 58 -4.17 -8.72 -13.07
C THR A 58 -5.44 -9.50 -12.75
N SER A 59 -6.57 -9.13 -13.34
CA SER A 59 -7.84 -9.84 -13.15
C SER A 59 -7.90 -11.15 -13.94
N ASP A 60 -8.84 -12.01 -13.55
CA ASP A 60 -9.11 -13.29 -14.23
C ASP A 60 -9.59 -13.12 -15.68
N ASN A 61 -10.10 -11.93 -16.03
CA ASN A 61 -10.57 -11.63 -17.38
C ASN A 61 -9.43 -11.31 -18.37
N MET A 62 -8.19 -11.27 -17.88
CA MET A 62 -6.97 -11.03 -18.64
C MET A 62 -6.93 -9.70 -19.41
N LYS A 63 -7.69 -8.68 -18.97
CA LYS A 63 -7.79 -7.37 -19.65
C LYS A 63 -7.79 -6.17 -18.70
N ASP A 64 -8.10 -6.40 -17.43
CA ASP A 64 -8.28 -5.36 -16.41
C ASP A 64 -7.37 -5.60 -15.20
N ILE A 65 -7.12 -4.53 -14.45
CA ILE A 65 -6.34 -4.59 -13.21
C ILE A 65 -7.31 -4.42 -12.04
N GLU A 66 -7.15 -5.25 -11.03
CA GLU A 66 -7.88 -5.18 -9.77
C GLU A 66 -7.05 -4.48 -8.71
N CYS A 67 -7.59 -3.46 -8.05
CA CYS A 67 -7.10 -3.02 -6.75
C CYS A 67 -7.77 -3.87 -5.68
N ILE A 68 -7.00 -4.76 -5.07
CA ILE A 68 -7.53 -5.78 -4.17
C ILE A 68 -7.47 -5.35 -2.71
N TYR A 69 -6.51 -4.49 -2.36
CA TYR A 69 -6.29 -4.06 -0.99
C TYR A 69 -5.78 -2.62 -0.92
N VAL A 70 -6.27 -1.88 0.08
CA VAL A 70 -5.82 -0.52 0.42
C VAL A 70 -5.84 -0.39 1.94
N HIS A 71 -4.80 0.20 2.51
CA HIS A 71 -4.76 0.57 3.92
C HIS A 71 -3.95 1.85 4.13
N GLU A 72 -4.25 2.58 5.21
CA GLU A 72 -3.43 3.70 5.66
C GLU A 72 -2.23 3.16 6.45
N ILE A 73 -1.02 3.56 6.06
CA ILE A 73 0.21 3.25 6.77
C ILE A 73 0.36 4.31 7.86
N ASN A 74 -0.04 3.95 9.08
CA ASN A 74 0.22 4.76 10.26
C ASN A 74 1.69 4.61 10.66
N THR A 75 2.57 5.44 10.11
CA THR A 75 3.89 5.64 10.70
C THR A 75 3.72 6.54 11.92
N ASP A 76 3.71 5.97 13.13
CA ASP A 76 3.94 6.78 14.33
C ASP A 76 5.34 7.40 14.17
N PRO A 77 5.47 8.74 14.09
CA PRO A 77 6.77 9.38 13.95
C PRO A 77 7.69 9.14 15.17
N ASN A 78 7.13 8.63 16.27
CA ASN A 78 7.86 8.17 17.46
C ASN A 78 7.99 6.64 17.54
N ALA A 79 7.49 5.89 16.55
CA ALA A 79 7.68 4.44 16.53
C ALA A 79 9.17 4.16 16.41
N MET A 80 9.67 3.47 17.43
CA MET A 80 11.04 3.02 17.49
C MET A 80 11.35 2.16 16.27
N THR A 81 12.33 2.60 15.49
CA THR A 81 12.85 1.80 14.37
C THR A 81 13.43 0.49 14.90
N ILE A 82 13.49 -0.54 14.06
CA ILE A 82 14.11 -1.83 14.41
C ILE A 82 15.54 -1.62 14.94
N ARG A 83 16.26 -0.66 14.37
CA ARG A 83 17.63 -0.31 14.81
C ARG A 83 17.63 0.25 16.23
N GLU A 84 16.77 1.22 16.52
CA GLU A 84 16.66 1.82 17.87
C GLU A 84 16.22 0.77 18.91
N TYR A 85 15.34 -0.16 18.53
CA TYR A 85 14.94 -1.29 19.38
C TYR A 85 16.12 -2.20 19.71
N ILE A 86 16.92 -2.57 18.72
CA ILE A 86 18.13 -3.39 18.92
C ILE A 86 19.15 -2.66 19.81
N GLU A 87 19.35 -1.36 19.62
CA GLU A 87 20.27 -0.55 20.43
C GLU A 87 19.80 -0.41 21.88
N LYS A 88 18.48 -0.21 22.11
CA LYS A 88 17.88 -0.19 23.44
C LYS A 88 18.08 -1.53 24.17
N MET A 89 17.80 -2.65 23.51
CA MET A 89 17.98 -3.99 24.08
C MET A 89 19.44 -4.31 24.41
N LYS A 90 20.41 -3.75 23.68
CA LYS A 90 21.84 -3.89 23.98
C LYS A 90 22.25 -3.10 25.22
N LYS A 91 21.73 -1.88 25.41
CA LYS A 91 21.99 -1.05 26.60
C LYS A 91 21.38 -1.66 27.86
N GLU A 92 20.12 -2.09 27.81
CA GLU A 92 19.43 -2.70 28.96
C GLU A 92 20.12 -3.99 29.45
N LYS A 93 20.67 -4.80 28.53
CA LYS A 93 21.50 -5.97 28.88
C LYS A 93 22.86 -5.63 29.48
N ALA A 94 23.41 -4.45 29.18
CA ALA A 94 24.70 -4.02 29.71
C ALA A 94 24.57 -3.44 31.14
N GLU A 95 23.43 -2.83 31.47
CA GLU A 95 23.16 -2.21 32.76
C GLU A 95 22.70 -3.21 33.85
N THR A 96 22.35 -4.43 33.47
CA THR A 96 21.97 -5.52 34.40
C THR A 96 23.15 -6.41 34.84
N ARG A 97 24.40 -5.96 34.63
CA ARG A 97 25.65 -6.68 34.95
C ARG A 97 26.50 -5.90 35.95
#